data_AF-A0A969K1N1-F1
#
_entry.id   AF-A0A969K1N1-F1
#
_cell.length_a   1.000
_cell.length_b   1.000
_cell.length_c   1.000
_cell.angle_alpha   90.00
_cell.angle_beta   90.00
_cell.angle_gamma   90.00
#
_symmetry.space_group_name_H-M   'P 1'
#
loop_
_entity.id
_entity.type
_entity.pdbx_description
1 polymer ?
#
loop_
_entity_poly.entity_id
_entity_poly.type
_entity_poly.pdbx_seq_one_letter_code
_entity_poly.pdbx_strand_id
1 'polypeptide(L)'
;KDLREEFAKRGEAVEGRPPVLTVGSLTFKIEMASRKGQWLYGREPLTSPIPLSLSGILKAYDQQVKRILNRKLEESFVPDLQKAWQDSMDKRKQRPSGGRINIVEVYSQLTLNRQSQRFWNQPSRSTFKEYERVLFVRDLVLAQEQGETPFRLGVATKSQAEQASRSLWIPKTAVDGDYYGDITFE
;
A
#
# COMPACT_ATOMS: atom_id res chain seq x y z
N LYS A 1 -31.94 -4.58 4.11
CA LYS A 1 -30.87 -4.48 5.13
C LYS A 1 -29.87 -3.46 4.63
N ASP A 2 -29.66 -2.41 5.40
CA ASP A 2 -28.74 -1.33 5.03
C ASP A 2 -27.29 -1.70 5.42
N LEU A 3 -26.33 -1.30 4.60
CA LEU A 3 -24.91 -1.46 4.88
C LEU A 3 -24.50 -0.70 6.15
N ARG A 4 -25.07 0.49 6.36
CA ARG A 4 -24.80 1.30 7.56
C ARG A 4 -25.24 0.61 8.85
N GLU A 5 -26.43 0.01 8.84
CA GLU A 5 -26.96 -0.73 9.98
C GLU A 5 -26.07 -1.93 10.35
N GLU A 6 -25.57 -2.68 9.35
CA GLU A 6 -24.73 -3.85 9.62
C GLU A 6 -23.34 -3.49 10.15
N PHE A 7 -22.76 -2.37 9.70
CA PHE A 7 -21.52 -1.86 10.29
C PHE A 7 -21.74 -1.26 11.68
N ALA A 8 -22.85 -0.53 11.90
CA ALA A 8 -23.18 0.03 13.21
C ALA A 8 -23.33 -1.06 14.29
N LYS A 9 -23.93 -2.22 13.94
CA LYS A 9 -24.00 -3.39 14.84
C LYS A 9 -22.63 -3.94 15.26
N ARG A 10 -21.57 -3.65 14.48
CA ARG A 10 -20.19 -4.06 14.74
C ARG A 10 -19.38 -2.98 15.44
N GLY A 11 -19.99 -1.85 15.78
CA GLY A 11 -19.30 -0.69 16.36
C GLY A 11 -18.53 0.15 15.34
N GLU A 12 -18.78 -0.04 14.04
CA GLU A 12 -18.10 0.66 12.96
C GLU A 12 -19.04 1.70 12.34
N ALA A 13 -18.50 2.88 12.05
CA ALA A 13 -19.24 3.95 11.37
C ALA A 13 -18.99 3.91 9.87
N VAL A 14 -20.06 3.98 9.08
CA VAL A 14 -19.96 4.22 7.64
C VAL A 14 -20.12 5.71 7.38
N GLU A 15 -19.07 6.33 6.87
CA GLU A 15 -19.08 7.74 6.51
C GLU A 15 -19.08 7.93 4.98
N GLY A 16 -19.28 9.18 4.55
CA GLY A 16 -19.37 9.52 3.13
C GLY A 16 -20.72 9.18 2.48
N ARG A 17 -20.76 9.25 1.15
CA ARG A 17 -21.95 8.97 0.33
C ARG A 17 -21.52 8.33 -0.99
N PRO A 18 -22.34 7.44 -1.59
CA PRO A 18 -22.03 6.88 -2.89
C PRO A 18 -21.65 7.98 -3.91
N PRO A 19 -20.63 7.75 -4.75
CA PRO A 19 -19.97 6.46 -4.99
C PRO A 19 -18.82 6.11 -4.02
N VAL A 20 -18.53 6.92 -2.99
CA VAL A 20 -17.40 6.69 -2.09
C VAL A 20 -17.86 6.64 -0.64
N LEU A 21 -17.71 5.48 -0.01
CA LEU A 21 -17.99 5.27 1.41
C LEU A 21 -16.69 4.98 2.14
N THR A 22 -16.60 5.31 3.43
CA THR A 22 -15.45 4.98 4.28
C THR A 22 -15.91 4.22 5.51
N VAL A 23 -15.08 3.28 5.96
CA VAL A 23 -15.23 2.55 7.22
C VAL A 23 -13.85 2.43 7.84
N GLY A 24 -13.63 3.11 8.97
CA GLY A 24 -12.30 3.26 9.55
C GLY A 24 -11.31 3.86 8.54
N SER A 25 -10.19 3.19 8.33
CA SER A 25 -9.14 3.59 7.36
C SER A 25 -9.34 3.03 5.94
N LEU A 26 -10.43 2.29 5.69
CA LEU A 26 -10.71 1.70 4.38
C LEU A 26 -11.77 2.48 3.63
N THR A 27 -11.60 2.56 2.31
CA THR A 27 -12.55 3.20 1.40
C THR A 27 -13.24 2.14 0.55
N PHE A 28 -14.56 2.18 0.46
CA PHE A 28 -15.36 1.39 -0.46
C PHE A 28 -15.82 2.24 -1.63
N LYS A 29 -15.28 1.97 -2.82
CA LYS A 29 -15.66 2.64 -4.06
C LYS A 29 -16.71 1.81 -4.79
N ILE A 30 -17.83 2.45 -5.14
CA ILE A 30 -18.97 1.85 -5.83
C ILE A 30 -18.93 2.27 -7.30
N GLU A 31 -18.97 1.29 -8.20
CA GLU A 31 -19.13 1.49 -9.63
C GLU A 31 -20.57 1.15 -10.04
N MET A 32 -21.39 2.18 -10.20
CA MET A 32 -22.83 2.03 -10.43
C MET A 32 -23.13 1.33 -11.76
N ALA A 33 -22.35 1.63 -12.81
CA ALA A 33 -22.56 1.04 -14.14
C ALA A 33 -22.38 -0.48 -14.14
N SER A 34 -21.38 -0.98 -13.40
CA SER A 34 -21.10 -2.42 -13.32
C SER A 34 -21.79 -3.12 -12.14
N ARG A 35 -22.47 -2.36 -11.26
CA ARG A 35 -23.02 -2.84 -9.98
C ARG A 35 -22.01 -3.62 -9.15
N LYS A 36 -20.76 -3.13 -9.14
CA LYS A 36 -19.66 -3.67 -8.34
C LYS A 36 -19.13 -2.61 -7.40
N GLY A 37 -18.43 -3.07 -6.37
CA GLY A 37 -17.64 -2.19 -5.52
C GLY A 37 -16.26 -2.79 -5.25
N GLN A 38 -15.38 -1.98 -4.69
CA GLN A 38 -14.00 -2.34 -4.43
C GLN A 38 -13.53 -1.69 -3.14
N TRP A 39 -12.85 -2.46 -2.29
CA TRP A 39 -12.18 -1.91 -1.11
C TRP A 39 -10.81 -1.38 -1.48
N LEU A 40 -10.43 -0.25 -0.88
CA LEU A 40 -9.14 0.41 -1.05
C LEU A 40 -8.54 0.74 0.32
N TYR A 41 -7.21 0.72 0.36
CA TYR A 41 -6.42 1.34 1.42
C TYR A 41 -5.68 2.54 0.83
N GLY A 42 -6.08 3.76 1.21
CA GLY A 42 -5.72 4.95 0.46
C GLY A 42 -6.20 4.85 -0.99
N ARG A 43 -5.26 4.80 -1.94
CA ARG A 43 -5.54 4.65 -3.38
C ARG A 43 -5.21 3.26 -3.93
N GLU A 44 -4.72 2.35 -3.10
CA GLU A 44 -4.36 1.00 -3.52
C GLU A 44 -5.57 0.04 -3.40
N PRO A 45 -5.95 -0.68 -4.47
CA PRO A 45 -7.06 -1.63 -4.43
C PRO A 45 -6.70 -2.86 -3.58
N LEU A 46 -7.62 -3.26 -2.71
CA LEU A 46 -7.46 -4.43 -1.82
C LEU A 46 -8.12 -5.70 -2.34
N THR A 47 -9.10 -5.54 -3.21
CA THR A 47 -9.87 -6.64 -3.80
C THR A 47 -10.03 -6.42 -5.29
N SER A 48 -10.27 -7.49 -6.04
CA SER A 48 -10.94 -7.34 -7.33
C SER A 48 -12.35 -6.76 -7.12
N PRO A 49 -12.96 -6.15 -8.15
CA PRO A 49 -14.33 -5.66 -8.05
C PRO A 49 -15.30 -6.77 -7.64
N ILE A 50 -16.00 -6.58 -6.51
CA ILE A 50 -16.98 -7.51 -5.94
C ILE A 50 -18.41 -7.07 -6.24
N PRO A 51 -19.37 -8.00 -6.37
CA PRO A 51 -20.79 -7.65 -6.48
C PRO A 51 -21.27 -6.82 -5.28
N LEU A 52 -22.22 -5.91 -5.50
CA LEU A 52 -22.86 -5.12 -4.45
C LEU A 52 -23.86 -5.93 -3.62
N SER A 53 -23.39 -7.02 -3.01
CA SER A 53 -24.13 -7.80 -2.01
C SER A 53 -23.59 -7.51 -0.61
N LEU A 54 -24.48 -7.37 0.36
CA LEU A 54 -24.11 -7.04 1.74
C LEU A 54 -23.12 -8.04 2.34
N SER A 55 -23.37 -9.33 2.15
CA SER A 55 -22.48 -10.40 2.64
C SER A 55 -21.11 -10.39 1.96
N GLY A 56 -21.06 -10.10 0.66
CA GLY A 56 -19.80 -9.99 -0.08
C GLY A 56 -18.96 -8.81 0.38
N ILE A 57 -19.59 -7.64 0.58
CA ILE A 57 -18.93 -6.42 1.04
C ILE A 57 -18.37 -6.61 2.45
N LEU A 58 -19.17 -7.12 3.38
CA LEU A 58 -18.76 -7.32 4.77
C LEU A 58 -17.66 -8.38 4.88
N LYS A 59 -17.79 -9.52 4.19
CA LYS A 59 -16.76 -10.56 4.18
C LYS A 59 -15.44 -10.04 3.63
N ALA A 60 -15.49 -9.27 2.54
CA ALA A 60 -14.30 -8.66 1.96
C ALA A 60 -13.67 -7.66 2.93
N TYR A 61 -14.46 -6.82 3.59
CA TYR A 61 -13.99 -5.90 4.62
C TYR A 61 -13.24 -6.63 5.74
N ASP A 62 -13.87 -7.65 6.35
CA ASP A 62 -13.30 -8.40 7.46
C ASP A 62 -11.96 -9.06 7.08
N GLN A 63 -11.85 -9.57 5.85
CA GLN A 63 -10.59 -10.09 5.32
C GLN A 63 -9.50 -9.02 5.21
N GLN A 64 -9.85 -7.82 4.72
CA GLN A 64 -8.90 -6.74 4.55
C GLN A 64 -8.48 -6.09 5.86
N VAL A 65 -9.39 -5.96 6.83
CA VAL A 65 -9.05 -5.52 8.19
C VAL A 65 -8.00 -6.45 8.80
N LYS A 66 -8.24 -7.76 8.74
CA LYS A 66 -7.28 -8.76 9.25
C LYS A 66 -5.92 -8.69 8.54
N ARG A 67 -5.94 -8.47 7.21
CA ARG A 67 -4.74 -8.52 6.37
C ARG A 67 -3.91 -7.23 6.43
N ILE A 68 -4.56 -6.07 6.44
CA ILE A 68 -3.96 -4.75 6.25
C ILE A 68 -3.94 -3.97 7.56
N LEU A 69 -5.10 -3.74 8.17
CA LEU A 69 -5.18 -2.86 9.35
C LEU A 69 -4.53 -3.51 10.58
N ASN A 70 -4.78 -4.81 10.78
CA ASN A 70 -4.23 -5.59 11.89
C ASN A 70 -2.81 -6.12 11.61
N ARG A 71 -2.20 -5.72 10.49
CA ARG A 71 -0.81 -6.06 10.18
C ARG A 71 0.11 -5.44 11.22
N LYS A 72 1.11 -6.20 11.65
CA LYS A 72 2.22 -5.72 12.48
C LYS A 72 3.44 -5.50 11.62
N LEU A 73 4.20 -4.46 11.93
CA LEU A 73 5.47 -4.21 11.25
C LEU A 73 6.47 -5.29 11.64
N GLU A 74 7.12 -5.88 10.65
CA GLU A 74 8.23 -6.81 10.87
C GLU A 74 9.48 -6.00 11.28
N GLU A 75 10.20 -6.44 12.31
CA GLU A 75 11.41 -5.73 12.80
C GLU A 75 12.48 -5.58 11.70
N SER A 76 12.52 -6.52 10.75
CA SER A 76 13.44 -6.47 9.62
C SER A 76 13.03 -5.47 8.54
N PHE A 77 11.81 -4.90 8.57
CA PHE A 77 11.30 -4.07 7.48
C PHE A 77 12.20 -2.87 7.18
N VAL A 78 12.57 -2.10 8.21
CA VAL A 78 13.40 -0.90 8.02
C VAL A 78 14.82 -1.26 7.58
N PRO A 79 15.53 -2.22 8.20
CA PRO A 79 16.81 -2.71 7.68
C PRO A 79 16.74 -3.24 6.25
N ASP A 80 15.71 -4.02 5.92
CA ASP A 80 15.50 -4.55 4.57
C ASP A 80 15.28 -3.40 3.55
N LEU A 81 14.52 -2.38 3.94
CA LEU A 81 14.23 -1.20 3.13
C LEU A 81 15.49 -0.37 2.89
N GLN A 82 16.31 -0.15 3.93
CA GLN A 82 17.60 0.53 3.81
C GLN A 82 18.53 -0.24 2.87
N LYS A 83 18.61 -1.57 3.02
CA LYS A 83 19.38 -2.42 2.12
C LYS A 83 18.89 -2.31 0.68
N ALA A 84 17.57 -2.35 0.45
CA ALA A 84 17.01 -2.21 -0.89
C ALA A 84 17.33 -0.85 -1.51
N TRP A 85 17.28 0.23 -0.72
CA TRP A 85 17.71 1.56 -1.16
C TRP A 85 19.20 1.55 -1.53
N GLN A 86 20.08 0.98 -0.70
CA GLN A 86 21.51 0.90 -0.97
C GLN A 86 21.81 0.07 -2.23
N ASP A 87 21.18 -1.09 -2.39
CA ASP A 87 21.35 -1.95 -3.57
C ASP A 87 20.89 -1.23 -4.86
N SER A 88 19.82 -0.43 -4.79
CA SER A 88 19.40 0.44 -5.91
C SER A 88 20.41 1.55 -6.21
N MET A 89 21.08 2.05 -5.18
CA MET A 89 22.12 3.06 -5.31
C MET A 89 23.37 2.52 -6.01
N ASP A 90 23.82 1.34 -5.59
CA ASP A 90 25.04 0.71 -6.10
C ASP A 90 24.93 0.27 -7.56
N LYS A 91 23.69 0.01 -8.04
CA LYS A 91 23.43 -0.27 -9.45
C LYS A 91 23.59 0.94 -10.36
N ARG A 92 23.61 2.16 -9.80
CA ARG A 92 23.68 3.40 -10.59
C ARG A 92 25.14 3.77 -10.86
N LYS A 93 25.42 4.17 -12.10
CA LYS A 93 26.76 4.66 -12.50
C LYS A 93 27.14 5.97 -11.80
N GLN A 94 26.14 6.77 -11.43
CA GLN A 94 26.30 8.04 -10.75
C GLN A 94 25.30 8.12 -9.60
N ARG A 95 25.76 8.58 -8.44
CA ARG A 95 24.86 8.82 -7.31
C ARG A 95 23.92 9.98 -7.62
N PRO A 96 22.61 9.80 -7.46
CA PRO A 96 21.63 10.87 -7.58
C PRO A 96 21.89 11.93 -6.51
N SER A 97 21.57 13.18 -6.86
CA SER A 97 21.71 14.31 -5.94
C SER A 97 20.91 14.07 -4.67
N GLY A 98 21.57 14.28 -3.51
CA GLY A 98 20.97 14.09 -2.19
C GLY A 98 20.54 12.65 -1.87
N GLY A 99 21.07 11.63 -2.57
CA GLY A 99 20.77 10.23 -2.30
C GLY A 99 19.34 9.79 -2.61
N ARG A 100 18.57 10.62 -3.32
CA ARG A 100 17.16 10.37 -3.63
C ARG A 100 17.01 9.25 -4.65
N ILE A 101 16.26 8.21 -4.29
CA ILE A 101 15.81 7.16 -5.21
C ILE A 101 14.31 7.20 -5.32
N ASN A 102 13.80 6.88 -6.50
CA ASN A 102 12.39 6.65 -6.68
C ASN A 102 11.87 5.56 -5.71
N ILE A 103 10.79 5.87 -4.98
CA ILE A 103 10.25 4.96 -3.96
C ILE A 103 9.72 3.64 -4.55
N VAL A 104 9.21 3.66 -5.79
CA VAL A 104 8.69 2.46 -6.48
C VAL A 104 9.84 1.56 -6.93
N GLU A 105 10.99 2.15 -7.29
CA GLU A 105 12.23 1.42 -7.58
C GLU A 105 12.75 0.71 -6.32
N VAL A 106 12.78 1.40 -5.18
CA VAL A 106 13.20 0.80 -3.91
C VAL A 106 12.25 -0.31 -3.48
N TYR A 107 10.93 -0.12 -3.61
CA TYR A 107 9.94 -1.18 -3.42
C TYR A 107 10.19 -2.41 -4.30
N SER A 108 10.51 -2.20 -5.59
CA SER A 108 10.81 -3.30 -6.51
C SER A 108 12.09 -4.03 -6.08
N GLN A 109 13.11 -3.28 -5.65
CA GLN A 109 14.36 -3.84 -5.16
C GLN A 109 14.16 -4.62 -3.85
N LEU A 110 13.35 -4.10 -2.92
CA LEU A 110 12.99 -4.79 -1.68
C LEU A 110 12.28 -6.11 -1.96
N THR A 111 11.36 -6.10 -2.92
CA THR A 111 10.66 -7.30 -3.37
C THR A 111 11.64 -8.33 -3.93
N LEU A 112 12.62 -7.91 -4.74
CA LEU A 112 13.67 -8.79 -5.27
C LEU A 112 14.58 -9.34 -4.16
N ASN A 113 14.96 -8.50 -3.20
CA ASN A 113 15.81 -8.89 -2.07
C ASN A 113 15.16 -9.96 -1.19
N ARG A 114 13.82 -9.97 -1.12
CA ARG A 114 13.02 -10.93 -0.34
C ARG A 114 12.77 -12.26 -1.06
N GLN A 115 13.25 -12.42 -2.29
CA GLN A 115 13.06 -13.66 -3.04
C GLN A 115 13.89 -14.80 -2.46
N SER A 116 13.35 -16.01 -2.53
CA SER A 116 14.04 -17.21 -2.05
C SER A 116 15.18 -17.63 -2.98
N GLN A 117 16.12 -18.46 -2.48
CA GLN A 117 17.17 -19.05 -3.33
C GLN A 117 16.58 -19.83 -4.52
N ARG A 118 15.41 -20.44 -4.34
CA ARG A 118 14.70 -21.16 -5.41
C ARG A 118 14.34 -20.23 -6.57
N PHE A 119 13.91 -19.00 -6.29
CA PHE A 119 13.65 -18.01 -7.34
C PHE A 119 14.93 -17.67 -8.11
N TRP A 120 16.04 -17.43 -7.43
CA TRP A 120 17.31 -17.09 -8.08
C TRP A 120 17.88 -18.23 -8.92
N ASN A 121 17.72 -19.48 -8.48
CA ASN A 121 18.14 -20.66 -9.23
C ASN A 121 17.21 -20.96 -10.42
N GLN A 122 15.90 -20.68 -10.28
CA GLN A 122 14.89 -20.94 -11.31
C GLN A 122 13.82 -19.82 -11.35
N PRO A 123 14.11 -18.68 -12.02
CA PRO A 123 13.19 -17.54 -12.03
C PRO A 123 11.92 -17.87 -12.81
N SER A 124 10.77 -17.88 -12.13
CA SER A 124 9.46 -18.07 -12.74
C SER A 124 8.36 -17.43 -11.90
N ARG A 125 7.14 -17.31 -12.45
CA ARG A 125 5.98 -16.84 -11.69
C ARG A 125 5.63 -17.73 -10.49
N SER A 126 5.91 -19.03 -10.57
CA SER A 126 5.59 -19.97 -9.47
C SER A 126 6.64 -19.98 -8.37
N THR A 127 7.85 -19.48 -8.63
CA THR A 127 8.93 -19.34 -7.63
C THR A 127 9.03 -17.92 -7.07
N PHE A 128 8.37 -16.95 -7.70
CA PHE A 128 8.28 -15.57 -7.23
C PHE A 128 7.36 -15.45 -6.02
N LYS A 129 7.89 -14.91 -4.92
CA LYS A 129 7.10 -14.53 -3.75
C LYS A 129 6.68 -13.07 -3.90
N GLU A 130 5.39 -12.86 -4.14
CA GLU A 130 4.84 -11.52 -4.28
C GLU A 130 4.87 -10.78 -2.93
N TYR A 131 5.35 -9.54 -2.95
CA TYR A 131 5.18 -8.58 -1.86
C TYR A 131 4.31 -7.47 -2.40
N GLU A 132 3.00 -7.53 -2.11
CA GLU A 132 2.04 -6.63 -2.72
C GLU A 132 2.28 -5.17 -2.32
N ARG A 133 2.10 -4.27 -3.28
CA ARG A 133 2.31 -2.82 -3.12
C ARG A 133 1.53 -2.23 -1.95
N VAL A 134 0.30 -2.70 -1.70
CA VAL A 134 -0.50 -2.21 -0.58
C VAL A 134 0.07 -2.61 0.80
N LEU A 135 0.76 -3.75 0.88
CA LEU A 135 1.47 -4.15 2.09
C LEU A 135 2.68 -3.26 2.32
N PHE A 136 3.41 -2.90 1.25
CA PHE A 136 4.49 -1.93 1.34
C PHE A 136 4.02 -0.55 1.82
N VAL A 137 2.89 -0.05 1.30
CA VAL A 137 2.29 1.21 1.78
C VAL A 137 1.91 1.11 3.26
N ARG A 138 1.29 0.00 3.70
CA ARG A 138 0.94 -0.19 5.12
C ARG A 138 2.18 -0.27 6.01
N ASP A 139 3.22 -0.96 5.58
CA ASP A 139 4.47 -1.08 6.34
C ASP A 139 5.18 0.27 6.48
N LEU A 140 5.14 1.14 5.45
CA LEU A 140 5.63 2.51 5.55
C LEU A 140 4.81 3.34 6.57
N VAL A 141 3.48 3.24 6.55
CA VAL A 141 2.63 3.93 7.54
C VAL A 141 2.94 3.46 8.95
N LEU A 142 3.04 2.15 9.17
CA LEU A 142 3.38 1.58 10.47
C LEU A 142 4.78 2.02 10.95
N ALA A 143 5.75 2.11 10.04
CA ALA A 143 7.09 2.60 10.37
C ALA A 143 7.06 4.07 10.82
N GLN A 144 6.26 4.92 10.17
CA GLN A 144 6.07 6.32 10.56
C GLN A 144 5.30 6.47 11.88
N GLU A 145 4.33 5.59 12.15
CA GLU A 145 3.58 5.56 13.42
C GLU A 145 4.46 5.17 14.62
N GLN A 146 5.57 4.46 14.41
CA GLN A 146 6.54 4.11 15.46
C GLN A 146 7.44 5.30 15.87
N GLY A 147 7.39 6.42 15.15
CA GLY A 147 8.14 7.64 15.48
C GLY A 147 9.16 8.02 14.42
N GLU A 148 10.34 8.46 14.85
CA GLU A 148 11.42 8.87 13.94
C GLU A 148 11.93 7.68 13.11
N THR A 149 11.90 7.85 11.79
CA THR A 149 12.41 6.86 10.83
C THR A 149 13.79 7.27 10.32
N PRO A 150 14.71 6.31 10.07
CA PRO A 150 16.03 6.60 9.49
C PRO A 150 15.97 6.97 8.00
N PHE A 151 14.76 7.06 7.44
CA PHE A 151 14.51 7.50 6.08
C PHE A 151 13.59 8.71 6.04
N ARG A 152 13.69 9.46 4.95
CA ARG A 152 12.80 10.57 4.62
C ARG A 152 12.12 10.31 3.28
N LEU A 153 10.85 10.68 3.18
CA LEU A 153 10.08 10.55 1.94
C LEU A 153 9.95 11.92 1.25
N GLY A 154 10.24 11.97 -0.04
CA GLY A 154 10.08 13.15 -0.89
C GLY A 154 8.70 13.19 -1.53
N VAL A 155 7.94 14.27 -1.28
CA VAL A 155 6.62 14.48 -1.90
C VAL A 155 6.77 14.51 -3.41
N ALA A 156 5.89 13.79 -4.09
CA ALA A 156 5.86 13.70 -5.54
C ALA A 156 5.44 15.02 -6.17
N THR A 157 6.11 15.40 -7.26
CA THR A 157 5.60 16.43 -8.18
C THR A 157 4.30 15.96 -8.84
N LYS A 158 3.52 16.88 -9.40
CA LYS A 158 2.27 16.56 -10.11
C LYS A 158 2.45 15.46 -11.17
N SER A 159 3.49 15.56 -11.99
CA SER A 159 3.76 14.58 -13.05
C SER A 159 4.18 13.19 -12.52
N GLN A 160 4.78 13.13 -11.34
CA GLN A 160 5.08 11.86 -10.65
C GLN A 160 3.82 11.26 -10.00
N ALA A 161 2.98 12.10 -9.37
CA ALA A 161 1.74 11.70 -8.70
C ALA A 161 0.73 11.05 -9.66
N GLU A 162 0.73 11.47 -10.94
CA GLU A 162 -0.13 10.91 -11.99
C GLU A 162 0.35 9.53 -12.50
N GLN A 163 1.54 9.07 -12.09
CA GLN A 163 2.15 7.83 -12.58
C GLN A 163 2.41 6.83 -11.44
N ALA A 164 1.65 5.74 -11.41
CA ALA A 164 1.80 4.69 -10.39
C ALA A 164 3.19 4.02 -10.40
N SER A 165 3.90 4.05 -11.53
CA SER A 165 5.28 3.58 -11.67
C SER A 165 6.32 4.52 -11.06
N ARG A 166 5.93 5.72 -10.64
CA ARG A 166 6.85 6.75 -10.13
C ARG A 166 6.51 7.25 -8.74
N SER A 167 5.33 6.97 -8.22
CA SER A 167 4.93 7.45 -6.90
C SER A 167 4.07 6.43 -6.17
N LEU A 168 3.99 6.57 -4.84
CA LEU A 168 3.11 5.84 -3.95
C LEU A 168 2.21 6.82 -3.20
N TRP A 169 0.91 6.50 -3.08
CA TRP A 169 0.02 7.24 -2.18
C TRP A 169 0.12 6.66 -0.78
N ILE A 170 0.54 7.47 0.19
CA ILE A 170 0.56 7.06 1.60
C ILE A 170 -0.61 7.73 2.31
N PRO A 171 -1.57 6.95 2.84
CA PRO A 171 -2.75 7.49 3.52
C PRO A 171 -2.41 8.08 4.89
N LYS A 172 -2.99 9.23 5.20
CA LYS A 172 -3.10 9.78 6.57
C LYS A 172 -4.45 9.45 7.19
N THR A 173 -5.48 9.38 6.36
CA THR A 173 -6.84 8.93 6.70
C THR A 173 -7.35 8.02 5.57
N ALA A 174 -8.62 7.58 5.62
CA ALA A 174 -9.20 6.78 4.55
C ALA A 174 -9.23 7.49 3.17
N VAL A 175 -9.35 8.83 3.17
CA VAL A 175 -9.51 9.65 1.96
C VAL A 175 -8.39 10.67 1.75
N ASP A 176 -7.62 10.98 2.79
CA ASP A 176 -6.52 11.94 2.76
C ASP A 176 -5.15 11.25 2.82
N GLY A 177 -4.14 11.90 2.25
CA GLY A 177 -2.80 11.38 2.12
C GLY A 177 -1.98 12.15 1.09
N ASP A 178 -0.74 11.74 0.90
CA ASP A 178 0.19 12.39 -0.01
C ASP A 178 0.80 11.38 -0.97
N TYR A 179 1.11 11.84 -2.18
CA TYR A 179 1.98 11.08 -3.08
C TYR A 179 3.44 11.32 -2.72
N TYR A 180 4.21 10.25 -2.61
CA TYR A 180 5.65 10.28 -2.43
C TYR A 180 6.32 9.69 -3.67
N GLY A 181 7.29 10.43 -4.20
CA GLY A 181 8.05 10.04 -5.39
C GLY A 181 9.38 9.40 -5.04
N ASP A 182 10.00 9.83 -3.94
CA ASP A 182 11.37 9.49 -3.60
C ASP A 182 11.53 9.07 -2.13
N ILE A 183 12.59 8.32 -1.86
CA ILE A 183 13.05 7.93 -0.52
C ILE A 183 14.56 8.15 -0.41
N THR A 184 14.99 8.61 0.77
CA THR A 184 16.40 8.80 1.13
C THR A 184 16.67 8.21 2.51
N PHE A 185 17.81 7.56 2.68
CA PHE A 185 18.36 7.22 3.99
C PHE A 185 19.56 8.12 4.30
N GLU A 186 19.79 8.36 5.59
CA GLU A 186 20.98 9.05 6.10
C GLU A 186 22.19 8.11 6.25
#